data_AF-A0A7J6UU60-F1
#
_entry.id   AF-A0A7J6UU60-F1
#
_cell.length_a   1.000
_cell.length_b   1.000
_cell.length_c   1.000
_cell.angle_alpha   90.00
_cell.angle_beta   90.00
_cell.angle_gamma   90.00
#
_symmetry.space_group_name_H-M   'P 1'
#
loop_
_entity.id
_entity.type
_entity.pdbx_description
1 polymer ?
#
loop_
_entity_poly.entity_id
_entity_poly.type
_entity_poly.pdbx_seq_one_letter_code
_entity_poly.pdbx_strand_id
1 'polypeptide(L)'
;LIDRPLRPTMMKGFYHDTQILSWVLSYDGLHSPDALAVTAAGIVVDLSEVPSTKTVAGVRIGLVGDRFIVNPTTKQMEESELDLMLAGTDNALSLEL
;
A
#
# COMPACT_ATOMS: atom_id res chain seq x y z
N LEU A 1 -3.18 5.61 -3.70
CA LEU A 1 -3.02 4.35 -2.95
C LEU A 1 -2.35 3.27 -3.80
N ILE A 2 -3.06 2.47 -4.61
CA ILE A 2 -2.43 1.31 -5.30
C ILE A 2 -1.59 1.69 -6.53
N ASP A 3 -2.16 2.49 -7.46
CA ASP A 3 -1.53 2.75 -8.76
C ASP A 3 -0.20 3.52 -8.65
N ARG A 4 -0.15 4.58 -7.83
CA ARG A 4 0.99 5.49 -7.73
C ARG A 4 2.31 4.82 -7.34
N PRO A 5 2.39 3.97 -6.30
CA PRO A 5 3.63 3.31 -5.95
C PRO A 5 3.99 2.14 -6.89
N LEU A 6 3.00 1.58 -7.59
CA LEU A 6 3.20 0.42 -8.46
C LEU A 6 3.64 0.82 -9.89
N ARG A 7 3.08 1.89 -10.45
CA ARG A 7 3.39 2.33 -11.82
C ARG A 7 4.89 2.56 -12.09
N PRO A 8 5.67 3.15 -11.16
CA PRO A 8 7.11 3.32 -11.36
C PRO A 8 7.91 2.01 -11.34
N THR A 9 7.37 0.90 -10.80
CA THR A 9 8.10 -0.38 -10.73
C THR A 9 7.97 -1.21 -12.00
N MET A 10 7.01 -0.89 -12.86
CA MET A 10 6.82 -1.54 -14.16
C MET A 10 8.00 -1.25 -15.09
N MET A 11 8.41 -2.26 -15.87
CA MET A 11 9.54 -2.13 -16.78
C MET A 11 9.30 -1.04 -17.83
N LYS A 12 10.30 -0.18 -18.05
CA LYS A 12 10.23 0.86 -19.09
C LYS A 12 10.00 0.22 -20.47
N GLY A 13 9.00 0.72 -21.19
CA GLY A 13 8.63 0.18 -22.51
C GLY A 13 7.57 -0.92 -22.46
N PHE A 14 7.08 -1.28 -21.27
CA PHE A 14 5.90 -2.11 -21.13
C PHE A 14 4.63 -1.29 -21.39
N TYR A 15 3.94 -1.59 -22.50
CA TYR A 15 2.73 -0.89 -22.95
C TYR A 15 1.52 -1.81 -23.09
N HIS A 16 1.56 -2.99 -22.47
CA HIS A 16 0.43 -3.91 -22.47
C HIS A 16 -0.62 -3.45 -21.47
N ASP A 17 -1.88 -3.49 -21.88
CA ASP A 17 -3.00 -3.20 -21.00
C ASP A 17 -2.97 -4.15 -19.80
N THR A 18 -2.88 -3.56 -18.61
CA THR A 18 -2.76 -4.29 -17.36
C THR A 18 -3.82 -3.79 -16.40
N GLN A 19 -4.63 -4.72 -15.89
CA GLN A 19 -5.69 -4.42 -14.95
C GLN A 19 -5.43 -5.16 -13.64
N ILE A 20 -5.49 -4.43 -12.53
CA ILE A 20 -5.43 -4.98 -11.18
C ILE A 20 -6.79 -4.76 -10.54
N LEU A 21 -7.43 -5.85 -10.15
CA LEU A 21 -8.71 -5.84 -9.46
C LEU A 21 -8.47 -6.18 -8.00
N SER A 22 -8.84 -5.26 -7.11
CA SER A 22 -8.73 -5.43 -5.66
C SER A 22 -10.13 -5.42 -5.06
N TRP A 23 -10.51 -6.53 -4.43
CA TRP A 23 -11.81 -6.67 -3.78
C TRP A 23 -11.62 -7.04 -2.32
N VAL A 24 -12.32 -6.33 -1.43
CA VAL A 24 -12.39 -6.70 -0.01
C VAL A 24 -13.49 -7.75 0.14
N LEU A 25 -13.08 -9.01 0.30
CA LEU A 25 -14.01 -10.13 0.47
C LEU A 25 -14.50 -10.28 1.91
N SER A 26 -13.68 -9.86 2.88
CA SER A 26 -13.98 -9.89 4.30
C SER A 26 -13.25 -8.75 5.00
N TYR A 27 -13.86 -8.19 6.04
CA TYR A 27 -13.33 -7.07 6.79
C TYR A 27 -13.58 -7.29 8.29
N ASP A 28 -12.54 -7.10 9.10
CA ASP A 28 -12.58 -7.28 10.56
C ASP A 28 -13.32 -6.13 11.28
N GLY A 29 -13.59 -5.02 10.59
CA GLY A 29 -14.21 -3.83 11.16
C GLY A 29 -13.27 -2.94 11.97
N LEU A 30 -11.99 -3.31 12.07
CA LEU A 30 -11.00 -2.66 12.94
C LEU A 30 -9.90 -1.94 12.16
N HIS A 31 -9.38 -2.50 11.07
CA HIS A 31 -8.23 -1.94 10.35
C HIS A 31 -8.56 -1.59 8.90
N SER A 32 -8.24 -0.36 8.47
CA SER A 32 -8.47 0.00 7.07
C SER A 32 -7.78 -1.00 6.11
N PRO A 33 -8.49 -1.53 5.09
CA PRO A 33 -7.92 -2.48 4.15
C PRO A 33 -6.93 -1.83 3.16
N ASP A 34 -6.80 -0.51 3.18
CA ASP A 34 -6.00 0.25 2.20
C ASP A 34 -4.53 -0.21 2.10
N ALA A 35 -3.86 -0.34 3.25
CA ALA A 35 -2.47 -0.79 3.32
C ALA A 35 -2.29 -2.23 2.85
N LEU A 36 -3.26 -3.08 3.19
CA LEU A 36 -3.29 -4.46 2.74
C LEU A 36 -3.51 -4.54 1.23
N ALA A 37 -4.38 -3.69 0.67
CA ALA A 37 -4.67 -3.67 -0.76
C ALA A 37 -3.46 -3.24 -1.60
N VAL A 38 -2.67 -2.27 -1.12
CA VAL A 38 -1.39 -1.87 -1.74
C VAL A 38 -0.40 -3.02 -1.71
N THR A 39 -0.24 -3.66 -0.55
CA THR A 39 0.68 -4.79 -0.38
C THR A 39 0.27 -5.99 -1.26
N ALA A 40 -1.02 -6.30 -1.31
CA ALA A 40 -1.55 -7.36 -2.15
C ALA A 40 -1.29 -7.09 -3.64
N ALA A 41 -1.49 -5.85 -4.11
CA ALA A 41 -1.21 -5.49 -5.50
C ALA A 41 0.28 -5.64 -5.85
N GLY A 42 1.18 -5.25 -4.95
CA GLY A 42 2.62 -5.45 -5.14
C GLY A 42 3.01 -6.92 -5.26
N ILE A 43 2.45 -7.78 -4.38
CA ILE A 43 2.68 -9.23 -4.42
C ILE A 43 2.11 -9.86 -5.69
N VAL A 44 0.89 -9.49 -6.09
CA VAL A 44 0.24 -10.04 -7.31
C VAL A 44 1.06 -9.70 -8.55
N VAL A 45 1.58 -8.48 -8.66
CA VAL A 45 2.42 -8.10 -9.79
C VAL A 45 3.72 -8.89 -9.82
N ASP A 46 4.37 -9.06 -8.68
CA ASP A 46 5.60 -9.85 -8.54
C ASP A 46 5.41 -11.34 -8.86
N LEU A 47 4.23 -11.89 -8.54
CA LEU A 47 3.86 -13.27 -8.88
C LEU A 47 3.37 -13.44 -10.33
N SER A 48 2.97 -12.36 -10.98
CA SER A 48 2.41 -12.39 -12.33
C SER A 48 3.50 -12.36 -13.42
N GLU A 49 3.07 -12.49 -14.67
CA GLU A 49 3.94 -12.31 -15.84
C GLU A 49 4.20 -10.84 -16.19
N VAL A 50 3.60 -9.88 -15.44
CA VAL A 50 3.85 -8.45 -15.66
C VAL A 50 5.30 -8.15 -15.29
N PRO A 51 6.12 -7.64 -16.23
CA PRO A 51 7.52 -7.36 -15.97
C PRO A 51 7.64 -6.20 -14.99
N SER A 52 7.93 -6.53 -13.73
CA SER A 52 8.19 -5.59 -12.66
C SER A 52 9.64 -5.69 -12.18
N THR A 53 10.17 -4.60 -11.67
CA THR A 53 11.55 -4.52 -11.18
C THR A 53 11.66 -4.68 -9.67
N LYS A 54 10.57 -4.44 -8.94
CA LYS A 54 10.51 -4.43 -7.48
C LYS A 54 9.10 -4.66 -6.95
N THR A 55 9.02 -5.38 -5.84
CA THR A 55 7.80 -5.59 -5.07
C THR A 55 7.53 -4.40 -4.15
N VAL A 56 6.27 -3.96 -4.09
CA VAL A 56 5.83 -2.84 -3.27
C VAL A 56 4.99 -3.34 -2.10
N ALA A 57 5.20 -2.77 -0.91
CA ALA A 57 4.35 -2.96 0.26
C ALA A 57 3.82 -1.61 0.75
N GLY A 58 2.61 -1.61 1.33
CA GLY A 58 1.96 -0.43 1.89
C GLY A 58 1.75 -0.55 3.39
N VAL A 59 1.92 0.56 4.12
CA VAL A 59 1.64 0.66 5.56
C VAL A 59 0.98 2.00 5.87
N ARG A 60 0.04 2.02 6.81
CA ARG A 60 -0.48 3.26 7.39
C ARG A 60 0.21 3.52 8.73
N ILE A 61 0.58 4.76 9.00
CA ILE A 61 1.19 5.18 10.27
C ILE A 61 0.32 6.28 10.87
N GLY A 62 -0.09 6.07 12.12
CA GLY A 62 -0.72 7.08 12.97
C GLY A 62 0.23 7.59 14.05
N LEU A 63 -0.07 8.74 14.62
CA LEU A 63 0.59 9.33 15.79
C LEU A 63 -0.46 9.55 16.88
N VAL A 64 -0.51 8.67 17.88
CA VAL A 64 -1.48 8.77 18.99
C VAL A 64 -0.73 9.17 20.26
N GLY A 65 -0.97 10.39 20.73
CA GLY A 65 -0.10 11.05 21.70
C GLY A 65 1.30 11.22 21.11
N ASP A 66 2.33 10.71 21.80
CA ASP A 66 3.73 10.83 21.37
C ASP A 66 4.29 9.50 20.80
N ARG A 67 3.43 8.66 20.22
CA ARG A 67 3.81 7.34 19.69
C ARG A 67 3.30 7.08 18.30
N PHE A 68 4.21 6.66 17.42
CA PHE A 68 3.86 6.12 16.11
C PHE A 68 3.25 4.72 16.24
N ILE A 69 2.09 4.51 15.61
CA ILE A 69 1.41 3.24 15.54
C ILE A 69 1.37 2.80 14.07
N VAL A 70 1.86 1.60 13.80
CA VAL A 70 1.82 0.98 12.46
C VAL A 70 0.51 0.24 12.28
N ASN A 71 -0.14 0.45 11.14
CA ASN A 71 -1.47 -0.05 10.79
C ASN A 71 -2.47 0.11 11.94
N PRO A 72 -2.71 1.35 12.41
CA PRO A 72 -3.62 1.62 13.51
C PRO A 72 -5.05 1.17 13.18
N THR A 73 -5.79 0.83 14.23
CA THR A 73 -7.23 0.61 14.13
C THR A 73 -7.97 1.91 13.82
N THR A 74 -9.19 1.83 13.30
CA THR A 74 -10.06 2.99 13.03
C THR A 74 -10.22 3.87 14.28
N LYS A 75 -10.36 3.27 15.47
CA LYS A 75 -10.44 4.01 16.74
C LYS A 75 -9.15 4.73 17.09
N GLN A 76 -8.00 4.08 16.89
CA GLN A 76 -6.71 4.74 17.12
C GLN A 76 -6.48 5.88 16.13
N MET A 77 -6.96 5.74 14.89
CA MET A 77 -6.89 6.80 13.89
C MET A 77 -7.75 8.02 14.23
N GLU A 78 -8.88 7.85 14.92
CA GLU A 78 -9.70 8.96 15.41
C GLU A 78 -8.96 9.82 16.45
N GLU A 79 -8.06 9.22 17.22
CA GLU A 79 -7.20 9.90 18.20
C GLU A 79 -5.85 10.34 17.63
N SER A 80 -5.61 10.10 16.35
CA SER A 80 -4.31 10.28 15.72
C SER A 80 -4.12 11.71 15.22
N GLU A 81 -2.98 12.32 15.58
CA GLU A 81 -2.55 13.63 15.07
C GLU A 81 -1.90 13.54 13.67
N LEU A 82 -1.66 12.31 13.19
CA LEU A 82 -1.06 12.02 11.90
C LEU A 82 -1.84 10.90 11.20
N ASP A 83 -2.13 11.04 9.91
CA ASP A 83 -2.50 9.93 9.04
C ASP A 83 -1.50 9.92 7.90
N LEU A 84 -0.66 8.89 7.85
CA LEU A 84 0.40 8.82 6.87
C LEU A 84 0.38 7.46 6.19
N MET A 85 0.02 7.44 4.91
CA MET A 85 -0.01 6.24 4.09
C MET A 85 1.28 6.13 3.27
N LEU A 86 2.10 5.14 3.60
CA LEU A 86 3.34 4.86 2.89
C LEU A 86 3.17 3.67 1.97
N ALA A 87 3.87 3.73 0.85
CA ALA A 87 4.13 2.56 0.03
C ALA A 87 5.59 2.55 -0.41
N GLY A 88 6.23 1.40 -0.46
CA GLY A 88 7.67 1.36 -0.75
C GLY A 88 8.18 0.00 -1.14
N THR A 89 9.43 0.00 -1.56
CA THR A 89 10.24 -1.17 -1.84
C THR A 89 11.28 -1.33 -0.73
N ASP A 90 12.03 -2.42 -0.73
CA ASP A 90 13.11 -2.68 0.21
C ASP A 90 14.16 -1.55 0.33
N ASN A 91 14.38 -0.81 -0.77
CA ASN A 91 15.45 0.18 -0.89
C ASN A 91 14.95 1.62 -1.10
N ALA A 92 13.64 1.84 -1.24
CA ALA A 92 13.10 3.17 -1.53
C ALA A 92 11.65 3.32 -1.05
N LEU A 93 11.36 4.48 -0.46
CA LEU A 93 10.03 4.86 -0.01
C LEU A 93 9.34 5.74 -1.05
N SER A 94 8.05 5.49 -1.27
CA SER A 94 7.12 6.32 -2.02
C SER A 94 6.10 6.88 -1.03
N LEU A 95 6.21 8.17 -0.72
CA LEU A 95 5.33 8.83 0.23
C LEU A 95 3.99 9.16 -0.45
N GLU A 96 2.87 8.80 0.17
CA GLU A 96 1.57 9.43 -0.10
C GLU A 96 1.16 10.27 1.12
N LEU A 97 0.66 11.49 0.86
CA LEU A 97 0.09 12.40 1.86
C LEU A 97 -1.35 11.99 2.18
#